data_AF-A0A846Q8K1-F1
#
_entry.id   AF-A0A846Q8K1-F1
#
_cell.length_a   1.000
_cell.length_b   1.000
_cell.length_c   1.000
_cell.angle_alpha   90.00
_cell.angle_beta   90.00
_cell.angle_gamma   90.00
#
_symmetry.space_group_name_H-M   'P 1'
#
loop_
_entity.id
_entity.type
_entity.pdbx_description
1 polymer ?
#
loop_
_entity_poly.entity_id
_entity_poly.type
_entity_poly.pdbx_seq_one_letter_code
_entity_poly.pdbx_strand_id
1 'polypeptide(L)'
;MKKFYLPLIFLFTISLSISPILIQVSAQEDVLIPPRKQWREISDIDQLTCREGLLLLQKHNGAPACVSSSAYLKLVDRGYGMFDSQIMMKRSMMMNNLIETMTADQTIMSHWHEMMLNDKTMMQTTMNNWISQMKENPVYLANMMGPMVSDPVLREQMIAEMKQHGEMMGTLQGHPRWMDSVHDDMRPGMGQGMHMGSDQGKGMHMANCPWCPEYETHQMHAHFQDFSHSNRMMDMMHHMWINKEMTTDMHEFMLKNPSHMAQMSQQMMGPMLGFMMDDVDLREQMIDLMLEHQEFMNSIRHENQTLN
;
A
#
# COMPACT_ATOMS: atom_id res chain seq x y z
N MET A 1 60.87 -59.62 40.12
CA MET A 1 60.04 -59.42 41.31
C MET A 1 59.79 -57.92 41.49
N LYS A 2 58.53 -57.54 41.79
CA LYS A 2 58.01 -56.21 42.21
C LYS A 2 57.86 -55.16 41.09
N LYS A 3 56.65 -55.03 40.52
CA LYS A 3 55.46 -54.24 40.94
C LYS A 3 55.64 -52.74 40.61
N PHE A 4 54.99 -52.27 39.53
CA PHE A 4 53.75 -51.48 39.53
C PHE A 4 53.93 -50.10 40.17
N TYR A 5 53.76 -49.03 39.39
CA TYR A 5 53.01 -47.79 39.68
C TYR A 5 53.38 -46.74 38.62
N LEU A 6 52.57 -46.61 37.56
CA LEU A 6 52.22 -45.31 36.96
C LEU A 6 51.21 -45.53 35.80
N PRO A 7 49.91 -45.55 36.10
CA PRO A 7 48.98 -44.90 35.19
C PRO A 7 48.01 -44.05 36.02
N LEU A 8 48.47 -42.91 36.53
CA LEU A 8 47.60 -41.98 37.27
C LEU A 8 47.97 -40.51 37.06
N ILE A 9 48.92 -40.20 36.19
CA ILE A 9 49.27 -38.81 35.84
C ILE A 9 48.55 -38.34 34.57
N PHE A 10 48.08 -39.25 33.71
CA PHE A 10 47.40 -38.87 32.46
C PHE A 10 45.90 -38.57 32.60
N LEU A 11 45.30 -38.78 33.77
CA LEU A 11 43.87 -38.52 34.00
C LEU A 11 43.57 -37.15 34.64
N PHE A 12 44.58 -36.38 35.03
CA PHE A 12 44.39 -35.04 35.62
C PHE A 12 44.68 -33.87 34.67
N THR A 13 45.16 -34.12 33.45
CA THR A 13 45.41 -33.06 32.46
C THR A 13 44.27 -32.87 31.46
N ILE A 14 43.24 -33.72 31.46
CA ILE A 14 42.09 -33.61 30.54
C ILE A 14 40.84 -33.02 31.24
N SER A 15 40.89 -32.74 32.54
CA SER A 15 39.76 -32.16 33.29
C SER A 15 39.77 -30.62 33.41
N LEU A 16 40.58 -29.92 32.62
CA LEU A 16 40.78 -28.46 32.75
C LEU A 16 40.68 -27.68 31.42
N SER A 17 39.88 -28.15 30.45
CA SER A 17 39.68 -27.45 29.17
C SER A 17 38.27 -27.52 28.59
N ILE A 18 37.25 -27.76 29.43
CA ILE A 18 35.86 -27.47 29.06
C ILE A 18 35.23 -26.66 30.19
N SER A 19 35.73 -25.45 30.38
CA SER A 19 34.79 -24.39 30.76
C SER A 19 33.85 -24.27 29.56
N PRO A 20 32.52 -24.42 29.72
CA PRO A 20 31.64 -23.76 28.79
C PRO A 20 32.00 -22.30 28.97
N ILE A 21 32.77 -21.74 28.04
CA ILE A 21 32.60 -20.35 27.72
C ILE A 21 31.12 -20.31 27.36
N LEU A 22 30.30 -19.95 28.35
CA LEU A 22 29.05 -19.28 28.14
C LEU A 22 29.49 -18.04 27.37
N ILE A 23 29.71 -18.22 26.08
CA ILE A 23 29.57 -17.17 25.11
C ILE A 23 28.11 -16.86 25.31
N GLN A 24 27.85 -15.92 26.20
CA GLN A 24 26.84 -14.94 25.94
C GLN A 24 27.10 -14.56 24.49
N VAL A 25 26.34 -15.19 23.60
CA VAL A 25 25.75 -14.47 22.49
C VAL A 25 24.85 -13.44 23.19
N SER A 26 25.47 -12.48 23.89
CA SER A 26 24.99 -11.13 23.86
C SER A 26 24.99 -10.88 22.37
N ALA A 27 23.79 -10.88 21.80
CA ALA A 27 23.51 -10.08 20.64
C ALA A 27 24.45 -8.88 20.73
N GLN A 28 25.33 -8.78 19.74
CA GLN A 28 26.06 -7.56 19.51
C GLN A 28 24.95 -6.55 19.23
N GLU A 29 24.38 -5.98 20.30
CA GLU A 29 23.61 -4.77 20.26
C GLU A 29 24.59 -3.81 19.61
N ASP A 30 24.43 -3.60 18.31
CA ASP A 30 24.99 -2.44 17.64
C ASP A 30 24.73 -1.29 18.58
N VAL A 31 25.79 -0.79 19.23
CA VAL A 31 25.72 0.29 20.21
C VAL A 31 25.38 1.52 19.38
N LEU A 32 24.11 1.65 19.04
CA LEU A 32 23.63 2.72 18.20
C LEU A 32 23.72 3.98 19.06
N ILE A 33 24.74 4.77 18.78
CA ILE A 33 25.03 6.00 19.48
C ILE A 33 23.79 6.90 19.35
N PRO A 34 23.20 7.41 20.44
CA PRO A 34 22.06 8.31 20.36
C PRO A 34 22.37 9.52 19.47
N PRO A 35 21.40 10.06 18.70
CA PRO A 35 21.64 11.14 17.73
C PRO A 35 22.30 12.38 18.34
N ARG A 36 21.96 12.70 19.60
CA ARG A 36 22.59 13.81 20.33
C ARG A 36 24.06 13.58 20.64
N LYS A 37 24.48 12.33 20.82
CA LYS A 37 25.89 11.98 21.00
C LYS A 37 26.61 12.02 19.66
N GLN A 38 26.03 11.45 18.61
CA GLN A 38 26.57 11.54 17.24
C GLN A 38 26.78 13.00 16.81
N TRP A 39 25.81 13.89 17.09
CA TRP A 39 25.86 15.32 16.76
C TRP A 39 26.99 16.11 17.44
N ARG A 40 27.59 15.58 18.51
CA ARG A 40 28.76 16.24 19.12
C ARG A 40 30.04 15.99 18.31
N GLU A 41 30.07 14.90 17.55
CA GLU A 41 31.23 14.46 16.77
C GLU A 41 31.03 14.74 15.28
N ILE A 42 29.78 14.72 14.83
CA ILE A 42 29.36 14.92 13.44
C ILE A 42 28.58 16.23 13.35
N SER A 43 29.13 17.21 12.63
CA SER A 43 28.48 18.52 12.42
C SER A 43 27.46 18.51 11.29
N ASP A 44 27.49 17.49 10.44
CA ASP A 44 26.61 17.33 9.28
C ASP A 44 25.44 16.41 9.60
N ILE A 45 24.21 16.93 9.45
CA ILE A 45 23.00 16.19 9.80
C ILE A 45 22.77 14.99 8.89
N ASP A 46 23.26 15.07 7.65
CA ASP A 46 23.12 14.00 6.65
C ASP A 46 23.90 12.74 7.03
N GLN A 47 24.90 12.87 7.90
CA GLN A 47 25.73 11.76 8.37
C GLN A 47 25.17 11.08 9.63
N LEU A 48 24.13 11.64 10.26
CA LEU A 48 23.53 11.05 11.46
C LEU A 48 22.64 9.87 11.11
N THR A 49 22.80 8.75 11.81
CA THR A 49 21.99 7.56 11.59
C THR A 49 20.97 7.36 12.71
N CYS A 50 19.77 6.93 12.32
CA CYS A 50 18.74 6.49 13.24
C CYS A 50 18.69 4.97 13.30
N ARG A 51 18.06 4.44 14.36
CA ARG A 51 17.72 3.02 14.40
C ARG A 51 16.74 2.73 13.27
N GLU A 52 16.81 1.54 12.72
CA GLU A 52 15.82 1.05 11.76
C GLU A 52 14.39 1.31 12.27
N GLY A 53 13.52 1.78 11.37
CA GLY A 53 12.15 2.18 11.69
C GLY A 53 11.99 3.58 12.32
N LEU A 54 13.07 4.30 12.64
CA LEU A 54 13.00 5.69 13.14
C LEU A 54 13.41 6.70 12.07
N LEU A 55 12.73 7.85 12.07
CA LEU A 55 12.99 8.99 11.22
C LEU A 55 13.87 10.01 11.93
N LEU A 56 14.86 10.54 11.21
CA LEU A 56 15.65 11.70 11.64
C LEU A 56 14.83 12.98 11.48
N LEU A 57 14.64 13.72 12.57
CA LEU A 57 14.01 15.02 12.62
C LEU A 57 15.02 16.07 13.09
N GLN A 58 15.17 17.16 12.31
CA GLN A 58 15.84 18.36 12.77
C GLN A 58 14.85 19.28 13.49
N LYS A 59 15.11 19.57 14.76
CA LYS A 59 14.31 20.52 15.52
C LYS A 59 14.63 21.95 15.10
N HIS A 60 13.75 22.90 15.40
CA HIS A 60 13.98 24.32 15.12
C HIS A 60 15.24 24.91 15.77
N ASN A 61 15.69 24.34 16.89
CA ASN A 61 16.95 24.75 17.53
C ASN A 61 18.19 24.07 16.91
N GLY A 62 18.04 23.41 15.75
CA GLY A 62 19.08 22.66 15.04
C GLY A 62 19.37 21.28 15.61
N ALA A 63 18.85 20.92 16.79
CA ALA A 63 19.18 19.66 17.44
C ALA A 63 18.49 18.47 16.75
N PRO A 64 19.22 17.39 16.44
CA PRO A 64 18.64 16.19 15.82
C PRO A 64 17.90 15.32 16.85
N ALA A 65 16.89 14.60 16.38
CA ALA A 65 16.21 13.54 17.12
C ALA A 65 15.80 12.41 16.17
N CYS A 66 15.88 11.17 16.64
CA CYS A 66 15.23 10.03 15.97
C CYS A 66 13.88 9.79 16.63
N VAL A 67 12.83 9.71 15.82
CA VAL A 67 11.44 9.59 16.26
C VAL A 67 10.71 8.57 15.38
N SER A 68 9.61 7.98 15.85
CA SER A 68 8.77 7.14 14.97
C SER A 68 8.15 8.00 13.87
N SER A 69 7.73 7.40 12.75
CA SER A 69 7.05 8.12 11.66
C SER A 69 5.79 8.88 12.14
N SER A 70 4.99 8.26 13.00
CA SER A 70 3.82 8.93 13.60
C SER A 70 4.19 10.12 14.49
N ALA A 71 5.29 10.01 15.25
CA ALA A 71 5.79 11.10 16.06
C ALA A 71 6.42 12.20 15.19
N TYR A 72 7.08 11.84 14.09
CA TYR A 72 7.62 12.78 13.10
C TYR A 72 6.51 13.70 12.58
N LEU A 73 5.44 13.12 12.04
CA LEU A 73 4.27 13.85 11.53
C LEU A 73 3.70 14.80 12.58
N LYS A 74 3.49 14.31 13.81
CA LYS A 74 2.95 15.12 14.92
C LYS A 74 3.88 16.25 15.37
N LEU A 75 5.20 16.05 15.29
CA LEU A 75 6.18 17.07 15.67
C LEU A 75 6.34 18.13 14.58
N VAL A 76 6.27 17.75 13.31
CA VAL A 76 6.22 18.70 12.18
C VAL A 76 4.93 19.52 12.23
N ASP A 77 3.78 18.85 12.43
CA ASP A 77 2.46 19.49 12.58
C ASP A 77 2.44 20.60 13.63
N ARG A 78 3.03 20.30 14.80
CA ARG A 78 3.14 21.20 15.95
C ARG A 78 4.26 22.24 15.84
N GLY A 79 5.07 22.21 14.77
CA GLY A 79 6.20 23.12 14.60
C GLY A 79 7.29 22.92 15.65
N TYR A 80 7.63 21.66 15.98
CA TYR A 80 8.84 21.33 16.76
C TYR A 80 10.06 21.11 15.85
N GLY A 81 9.83 20.77 14.58
CA GLY A 81 10.85 20.61 13.56
C GLY A 81 10.28 20.90 12.17
N MET A 82 11.17 20.89 11.18
CA MET A 82 10.81 21.12 9.78
C MET A 82 10.83 19.80 9.01
N PHE A 83 9.94 19.68 8.03
CA PHE A 83 10.08 18.65 7.01
C PHE A 83 11.31 18.99 6.16
N ASP A 84 12.28 18.08 6.13
CA ASP A 84 13.47 18.21 5.28
C ASP A 84 13.38 17.19 4.14
N SER A 85 13.05 17.70 2.96
CA SER A 85 12.91 16.87 1.78
C SER A 85 14.23 16.23 1.35
N GLN A 86 15.37 16.91 1.57
CA GLN A 86 16.69 16.42 1.16
C GLN A 86 17.10 15.22 2.01
N ILE A 87 16.87 15.28 3.32
CA ILE A 87 17.14 14.15 4.23
C ILE A 87 16.27 12.94 3.84
N MET A 88 14.99 13.17 3.51
CA MET A 88 14.09 12.09 3.14
C MET A 88 14.47 11.44 1.79
N MET A 89 14.85 12.23 0.78
CA MET A 89 15.27 11.70 -0.53
C MET A 89 16.55 10.87 -0.45
N LYS A 90 17.51 11.28 0.39
CA LYS A 90 18.75 10.52 0.59
C LYS A 90 18.52 9.20 1.33
N ARG A 91 17.33 8.98 1.90
CA ARG A 91 17.02 7.88 2.81
C ARG A 91 15.67 7.25 2.49
N SER A 92 15.62 6.49 1.39
CA SER A 92 14.41 5.84 0.90
C SER A 92 13.63 5.06 1.97
N MET A 93 14.30 4.35 2.87
CA MET A 93 13.62 3.64 3.97
C MET A 93 12.86 4.61 4.92
N MET A 94 13.45 5.77 5.23
CA MET A 94 12.77 6.80 6.02
C MET A 94 11.56 7.37 5.28
N MET A 95 11.71 7.63 3.98
CA MET A 95 10.63 8.11 3.14
C MET A 95 9.47 7.10 3.07
N ASN A 96 9.78 5.83 2.82
CA ASN A 96 8.78 4.77 2.73
C ASN A 96 7.99 4.63 4.03
N ASN A 97 8.67 4.62 5.19
CA ASN A 97 8.00 4.55 6.49
C ASN A 97 7.13 5.79 6.77
N LEU A 98 7.51 6.96 6.23
CA LEU A 98 6.72 8.18 6.33
C LEU A 98 5.47 8.09 5.47
N ILE A 99 5.62 7.72 4.19
CA ILE A 99 4.51 7.55 3.24
C ILE A 99 3.53 6.49 3.73
N GLU A 100 4.01 5.35 4.23
CA GLU A 100 3.18 4.30 4.82
C GLU A 100 2.34 4.83 5.99
N THR A 101 2.95 5.63 6.87
CA THR A 101 2.22 6.23 7.99
C THR A 101 1.20 7.27 7.52
N MET A 102 1.54 8.08 6.51
CA MET A 102 0.64 9.10 5.97
C MET A 102 -0.57 8.47 5.28
N THR A 103 -0.34 7.43 4.48
CA THR A 103 -1.40 6.73 3.72
C THR A 103 -2.30 5.89 4.62
N ALA A 104 -1.79 5.40 5.75
CA ALA A 104 -2.59 4.73 6.77
C ALA A 104 -3.45 5.69 7.63
N ASP A 105 -3.19 7.00 7.59
CA ASP A 105 -3.92 7.99 8.38
C ASP A 105 -5.10 8.58 7.59
N GLN A 106 -6.32 8.27 8.01
CA GLN A 106 -7.55 8.72 7.33
C GLN A 106 -7.72 10.24 7.32
N THR A 107 -7.23 10.94 8.35
CA THR A 107 -7.32 12.40 8.42
C THR A 107 -6.39 13.04 7.40
N ILE A 108 -5.16 12.53 7.26
CA ILE A 108 -4.23 12.99 6.23
C ILE A 108 -4.80 12.69 4.84
N MET A 109 -5.30 11.47 4.61
CA MET A 109 -5.84 11.07 3.31
C MET A 109 -7.10 11.85 2.92
N SER A 110 -7.98 12.17 3.86
CA SER A 110 -9.15 13.02 3.57
C SER A 110 -8.77 14.44 3.15
N HIS A 111 -7.80 15.07 3.84
CA HIS A 111 -7.29 16.38 3.44
C HIS A 111 -6.60 16.32 2.08
N TRP A 112 -5.92 15.21 1.79
CA TRP A 112 -5.31 14.99 0.48
C TRP A 112 -6.34 14.91 -0.64
N HIS A 113 -7.42 14.15 -0.45
CA HIS A 113 -8.51 14.09 -1.41
C HIS A 113 -9.15 15.46 -1.64
N GLU A 114 -9.39 16.23 -0.57
CA GLU A 114 -9.91 17.60 -0.67
C GLU A 114 -8.98 18.50 -1.50
N MET A 115 -7.67 18.42 -1.28
CA MET A 115 -6.68 19.19 -2.03
C MET A 115 -6.72 18.86 -3.52
N MET A 116 -6.76 17.58 -3.90
CA MET A 116 -6.85 17.21 -5.32
C MET A 116 -8.18 17.60 -5.94
N LEU A 117 -9.30 17.47 -5.23
CA LEU A 117 -10.61 17.88 -5.75
C LEU A 117 -10.69 19.39 -5.98
N ASN A 118 -10.05 20.18 -5.12
CA ASN A 118 -10.03 21.64 -5.21
C ASN A 118 -8.97 22.18 -6.19
N ASP A 119 -7.91 21.42 -6.48
CA ASP A 119 -6.86 21.78 -7.44
C ASP A 119 -6.90 20.86 -8.67
N LYS A 120 -7.56 21.35 -9.73
CA LYS A 120 -7.70 20.62 -11.01
C LYS A 120 -6.36 20.31 -11.68
N THR A 121 -5.37 21.21 -11.57
CA THR A 121 -4.05 21.00 -12.19
C THR A 121 -3.28 19.92 -11.45
N MET A 122 -3.37 19.91 -10.12
CA MET A 122 -2.84 18.83 -9.30
C MET A 122 -3.49 17.51 -9.69
N MET A 123 -4.83 17.41 -9.63
CA MET A 123 -5.57 16.19 -10.00
C MET A 123 -5.18 15.66 -11.37
N GLN A 124 -5.16 16.52 -12.39
CA GLN A 124 -4.83 16.10 -13.75
C GLN A 124 -3.40 15.55 -13.84
N THR A 125 -2.45 16.19 -13.15
CA THR A 125 -1.06 15.75 -13.12
C THR A 125 -0.91 14.43 -12.37
N THR A 126 -1.62 14.26 -11.25
CA THR A 126 -1.72 12.99 -10.52
C THR A 126 -2.19 11.87 -11.42
N MET A 127 -3.35 12.08 -12.06
CA MET A 127 -4.00 11.05 -12.86
C MET A 127 -3.19 10.69 -14.10
N ASN A 128 -2.60 11.68 -14.78
CA ASN A 128 -1.70 11.42 -15.91
C ASN A 128 -0.48 10.58 -15.48
N ASN A 129 0.08 10.86 -14.31
CA ASN A 129 1.20 10.08 -13.79
C ASN A 129 0.76 8.64 -13.45
N TRP A 130 -0.38 8.47 -12.80
CA TRP A 130 -0.92 7.15 -12.48
C TRP A 130 -1.25 6.34 -13.72
N ILE A 131 -1.88 6.95 -14.73
CA ILE A 131 -2.15 6.31 -16.02
C ILE A 131 -0.84 5.83 -16.65
N SER A 132 0.20 6.68 -16.68
CA SER A 132 1.52 6.28 -17.21
C SER A 132 2.07 5.05 -16.47
N GLN A 133 2.02 5.05 -15.13
CA GLN A 133 2.50 3.92 -14.33
C GLN A 133 1.67 2.64 -14.54
N MET A 134 0.36 2.76 -14.67
CA MET A 134 -0.52 1.62 -14.93
C MET A 134 -0.32 1.03 -16.33
N LYS A 135 -0.03 1.85 -17.33
CA LYS A 135 0.34 1.38 -18.68
C LYS A 135 1.67 0.62 -18.67
N GLU A 136 2.62 1.07 -17.86
CA GLU A 136 3.93 0.44 -17.72
C GLU A 136 3.86 -0.86 -16.90
N ASN A 137 2.97 -0.91 -15.91
CA ASN A 137 2.81 -2.06 -15.03
C ASN A 137 1.31 -2.42 -14.82
N PRO A 138 0.79 -3.46 -15.51
CA PRO A 138 -0.62 -3.83 -15.44
C PRO A 138 -1.04 -4.32 -14.04
N VAL A 139 -0.09 -4.70 -13.17
CA VAL A 139 -0.39 -5.05 -11.77
C VAL A 139 -0.95 -3.84 -11.02
N TYR A 140 -0.52 -2.62 -11.35
CA TYR A 140 -1.05 -1.41 -10.71
C TYR A 140 -2.50 -1.16 -11.10
N LEU A 141 -2.85 -1.40 -12.36
CA LEU A 141 -4.25 -1.35 -12.78
C LEU A 141 -5.09 -2.41 -12.04
N ALA A 142 -4.60 -3.65 -11.95
CA ALA A 142 -5.29 -4.71 -11.22
C ALA A 142 -5.48 -4.37 -9.73
N ASN A 143 -4.47 -3.83 -9.06
CA ASN A 143 -4.54 -3.40 -7.67
C ASN A 143 -5.58 -2.29 -7.45
N MET A 144 -5.67 -1.36 -8.41
CA MET A 144 -6.65 -0.26 -8.38
C MET A 144 -8.06 -0.77 -8.63
N MET A 145 -8.23 -1.63 -9.63
CA MET A 145 -9.53 -2.17 -10.05
C MET A 145 -10.07 -3.22 -9.08
N GLY A 146 -9.20 -3.97 -8.41
CA GLY A 146 -9.56 -5.13 -7.59
C GLY A 146 -10.64 -4.81 -6.55
N PRO A 147 -10.43 -3.82 -5.67
CA PRO A 147 -11.45 -3.40 -4.72
C PRO A 147 -12.76 -2.96 -5.40
N MET A 148 -12.68 -2.28 -6.55
CA MET A 148 -13.86 -1.76 -7.25
C MET A 148 -14.69 -2.86 -7.91
N VAL A 149 -14.09 -3.98 -8.34
CA VAL A 149 -14.85 -5.09 -8.95
C VAL A 149 -15.30 -6.14 -7.93
N SER A 150 -14.57 -6.28 -6.83
CA SER A 150 -14.83 -7.28 -5.79
C SER A 150 -15.74 -6.77 -4.67
N ASP A 151 -15.63 -5.51 -4.26
CA ASP A 151 -16.53 -4.95 -3.24
C ASP A 151 -17.92 -4.71 -3.84
N PRO A 152 -19.01 -5.26 -3.28
CA PRO A 152 -20.34 -5.07 -3.86
C PRO A 152 -20.76 -3.59 -3.95
N VAL A 153 -20.40 -2.76 -2.97
CA VAL A 153 -20.80 -1.34 -2.96
C VAL A 153 -19.98 -0.55 -3.95
N LEU A 154 -18.65 -0.74 -3.96
CA LEU A 154 -17.79 -0.06 -4.94
C LEU A 154 -18.08 -0.53 -6.37
N ARG A 155 -18.44 -1.80 -6.56
CA ARG A 155 -18.84 -2.36 -7.86
C ARG A 155 -20.07 -1.66 -8.43
N GLU A 156 -21.12 -1.50 -7.65
CA GLU A 156 -22.32 -0.78 -8.11
C GLU A 156 -21.99 0.68 -8.46
N GLN A 157 -21.13 1.34 -7.67
CA GLN A 157 -20.68 2.70 -7.98
C GLN A 157 -19.89 2.75 -9.29
N MET A 158 -18.94 1.83 -9.48
CA MET A 158 -18.15 1.73 -10.69
C MET A 158 -19.04 1.49 -11.92
N ILE A 159 -20.02 0.59 -11.82
CA ILE A 159 -20.99 0.32 -12.90
C ILE A 159 -21.80 1.58 -13.22
N ALA A 160 -22.23 2.33 -12.20
CA ALA A 160 -22.97 3.58 -12.38
C ALA A 160 -22.13 4.66 -13.11
N GLU A 161 -20.85 4.81 -12.76
CA GLU A 161 -19.92 5.72 -13.45
C GLU A 161 -19.68 5.29 -14.90
N MET A 162 -19.45 3.99 -15.14
CA MET A 162 -19.29 3.45 -16.49
C MET A 162 -20.50 3.74 -17.37
N LYS A 163 -21.73 3.54 -16.85
CA LYS A 163 -22.98 3.83 -17.60
C LYS A 163 -23.10 5.29 -18.01
N GLN A 164 -22.55 6.21 -17.22
CA GLN A 164 -22.51 7.64 -17.56
C GLN A 164 -21.41 7.95 -18.60
N HIS A 165 -20.44 7.05 -18.80
CA HIS A 165 -19.33 7.22 -19.72
C HIS A 165 -19.59 6.53 -21.07
N GLY A 166 -20.19 7.26 -22.02
CA GLY A 166 -20.66 6.72 -23.30
C GLY A 166 -19.60 5.95 -24.10
N GLU A 167 -18.35 6.43 -24.13
CA GLU A 167 -17.26 5.71 -24.81
C GLU A 167 -16.95 4.37 -24.15
N MET A 168 -16.97 4.32 -22.81
CA MET A 168 -16.68 3.10 -22.06
C MET A 168 -17.73 2.03 -22.35
N MET A 169 -19.01 2.41 -22.28
CA MET A 169 -20.11 1.49 -22.59
C MET A 169 -20.10 1.06 -24.05
N GLY A 170 -19.83 1.99 -24.97
CA GLY A 170 -19.71 1.68 -26.39
C GLY A 170 -18.62 0.66 -26.68
N THR A 171 -17.43 0.85 -26.10
CA THR A 171 -16.31 -0.08 -26.24
C THR A 171 -16.62 -1.43 -25.60
N LEU A 172 -17.14 -1.45 -24.36
CA LEU A 172 -17.50 -2.69 -23.68
C LEU A 172 -18.51 -3.50 -24.48
N GLN A 173 -19.58 -2.85 -24.97
CA GLN A 173 -20.62 -3.51 -25.76
C GLN A 173 -20.11 -3.99 -27.12
N GLY A 174 -19.16 -3.27 -27.72
CA GLY A 174 -18.48 -3.67 -28.95
C GLY A 174 -17.44 -4.77 -28.75
N HIS A 175 -17.04 -5.06 -27.51
CA HIS A 175 -15.96 -5.99 -27.22
C HIS A 175 -16.38 -7.45 -27.53
N PRO A 176 -15.65 -8.22 -28.35
CA PRO A 176 -16.08 -9.56 -28.76
C PRO A 176 -16.34 -10.51 -27.59
N ARG A 177 -15.43 -10.52 -26.60
CA ARG A 177 -15.60 -11.34 -25.38
C ARG A 177 -16.82 -10.95 -24.56
N TRP A 178 -17.23 -9.67 -24.56
CA TRP A 178 -18.45 -9.23 -23.89
C TRP A 178 -19.67 -9.81 -24.61
N MET A 179 -19.73 -9.67 -25.94
CA MET A 179 -20.81 -10.21 -26.76
C MET A 179 -20.95 -11.71 -26.59
N ASP A 180 -19.84 -12.45 -26.61
CA ASP A 180 -19.82 -13.89 -26.34
C ASP A 180 -20.37 -14.17 -24.93
N SER A 181 -19.94 -13.40 -23.93
CA SER A 181 -20.40 -13.51 -22.55
C SER A 181 -21.93 -13.37 -22.43
N VAL A 182 -22.51 -12.35 -23.05
CA VAL A 182 -23.95 -12.04 -22.97
C VAL A 182 -24.79 -13.03 -23.78
N HIS A 183 -24.25 -13.58 -24.86
CA HIS A 183 -24.91 -14.56 -25.72
C HIS A 183 -24.67 -16.02 -25.32
N ASP A 184 -23.71 -16.28 -24.42
CA ASP A 184 -23.64 -17.51 -23.63
C ASP A 184 -24.81 -17.52 -22.62
N ASP A 185 -26.00 -17.57 -23.20
CA ASP A 185 -27.26 -17.80 -22.55
C ASP A 185 -27.11 -19.03 -21.67
N MET A 186 -27.54 -18.90 -20.42
CA MET A 186 -27.50 -19.85 -19.32
C MET A 186 -27.63 -21.31 -19.78
N ARG A 187 -26.56 -21.92 -20.29
CA ARG A 187 -26.55 -23.35 -20.54
C ARG A 187 -26.48 -23.93 -19.14
N PRO A 188 -27.59 -24.46 -18.58
CA PRO A 188 -27.54 -25.04 -17.26
C PRO A 188 -26.53 -26.16 -17.40
N GLY A 189 -25.57 -26.25 -16.47
CA GLY A 189 -24.55 -27.28 -16.47
C GLY A 189 -25.16 -28.69 -16.48
N MET A 190 -25.54 -29.18 -17.65
CA MET A 190 -25.74 -30.58 -17.96
C MET A 190 -24.45 -31.07 -18.58
N GLY A 191 -23.40 -31.19 -17.77
CA GLY A 191 -22.14 -31.69 -18.31
C GLY A 191 -20.92 -31.54 -17.44
N GLN A 192 -21.01 -31.61 -16.11
CA GLN A 192 -19.86 -32.01 -15.30
C GLN A 192 -20.31 -32.61 -13.97
N GLY A 193 -20.20 -33.95 -13.91
CA GLY A 193 -19.92 -34.75 -12.72
C GLY A 193 -20.68 -34.46 -11.43
N MET A 194 -21.60 -35.36 -11.09
CA MET A 194 -22.09 -35.54 -9.73
C MET A 194 -20.92 -35.66 -8.73
N HIS A 195 -20.71 -34.64 -7.91
CA HIS A 195 -20.13 -34.83 -6.58
C HIS A 195 -21.17 -34.35 -5.56
N MET A 196 -21.99 -35.30 -5.11
CA MET A 196 -22.85 -35.16 -3.93
C MET A 196 -21.94 -35.09 -2.70
N GLY A 197 -21.51 -33.88 -2.35
CA GLY A 197 -20.91 -33.55 -1.07
C GLY A 197 -21.81 -32.54 -0.37
N SER A 198 -22.62 -33.04 0.56
CA SER A 198 -23.41 -32.22 1.47
C SER A 198 -22.48 -31.37 2.33
N ASP A 199 -22.42 -30.07 2.07
CA ASP A 199 -21.98 -29.12 3.09
C ASP A 199 -22.94 -27.94 3.16
N GLN A 200 -23.74 -28.00 4.21
CA GLN A 200 -24.72 -27.04 4.61
C GLN A 200 -24.02 -26.08 5.58
N GLY A 201 -23.30 -25.09 5.04
CA GLY A 201 -22.50 -24.18 5.85
C GLY A 201 -22.07 -22.93 5.09
N LYS A 202 -22.83 -21.86 5.27
CA LYS A 202 -22.53 -20.45 4.95
C LYS A 202 -21.06 -20.15 4.60
N GLY A 203 -20.81 -19.89 3.33
CA GLY A 203 -19.74 -19.04 2.85
C GLY A 203 -20.19 -18.51 1.51
N MET A 204 -20.41 -17.20 1.38
CA MET A 204 -20.52 -16.58 0.06
C MET A 204 -19.28 -17.03 -0.71
N HIS A 205 -19.45 -17.81 -1.78
CA HIS A 205 -18.35 -18.15 -2.66
C HIS A 205 -17.84 -16.84 -3.23
N MET A 206 -16.78 -16.28 -2.65
CA MET A 206 -15.98 -15.25 -3.30
C MET A 206 -15.69 -15.81 -4.68
N ALA A 207 -16.23 -15.19 -5.73
CA ALA A 207 -15.78 -15.50 -7.06
C ALA A 207 -14.26 -15.40 -7.07
N ASN A 208 -13.59 -16.47 -7.48
CA ASN A 208 -12.14 -16.51 -7.66
C ASN A 208 -11.76 -15.45 -8.68
N CYS A 209 -11.50 -14.23 -8.24
CA CYS A 209 -10.83 -13.23 -9.04
C CYS A 209 -9.33 -13.42 -8.83
N PRO A 210 -8.61 -14.00 -9.81
CA PRO A 210 -7.22 -14.43 -9.62
C PRO A 210 -6.24 -13.27 -9.41
N TRP A 211 -6.63 -12.07 -9.81
CA TRP A 211 -5.87 -10.84 -9.66
C TRP A 211 -6.45 -9.91 -8.60
N CYS A 212 -7.59 -10.27 -7.99
CA CYS A 212 -8.14 -9.47 -6.91
C CYS A 212 -7.36 -9.79 -5.64
N PRO A 213 -6.75 -8.79 -5.03
CA PRO A 213 -6.01 -8.97 -3.81
C PRO A 213 -6.99 -9.36 -2.71
N GLU A 214 -6.54 -10.22 -1.79
CA GLU A 214 -7.24 -10.42 -0.51
C GLU A 214 -7.13 -9.10 0.27
N TYR A 215 -8.04 -8.16 0.00
CA TYR A 215 -8.20 -7.00 0.84
C TYR A 215 -9.18 -7.39 1.93
N GLU A 216 -8.64 -7.81 3.06
CA GLU A 216 -9.44 -7.95 4.26
C GLU A 216 -10.00 -6.55 4.59
N THR A 217 -11.32 -6.47 4.83
CA THR A 217 -12.04 -5.25 5.25
C THR A 217 -11.62 -4.87 6.67
N HIS A 218 -10.33 -4.63 6.88
CA HIS A 218 -9.83 -4.10 8.13
C HIS A 218 -10.31 -2.66 8.21
N GLN A 219 -11.37 -2.46 8.99
CA GLN A 219 -11.55 -1.21 9.68
C GLN A 219 -10.32 -1.04 10.58
N MET A 220 -9.26 -0.44 10.04
CA MET A 220 -8.11 0.00 10.81
C MET A 220 -8.61 1.13 11.71
N HIS A 221 -9.13 0.76 12.89
CA HIS A 221 -9.32 1.67 14.00
C HIS A 221 -7.96 2.01 14.61
N ALA A 222 -7.11 2.65 13.81
CA ALA A 222 -5.97 3.33 14.35
C ALA A 222 -6.49 4.60 15.03
N HIS A 223 -6.42 4.64 16.37
CA HIS A 223 -6.67 5.83 17.16
C HIS A 223 -5.55 6.84 16.92
N PHE A 224 -5.57 7.51 15.77
CA PHE A 224 -4.78 8.70 15.54
C PHE A 224 -5.51 9.85 16.25
N GLN A 225 -4.92 10.36 17.32
CA GLN A 225 -5.31 11.66 17.87
C GLN A 225 -5.15 12.70 16.77
N ASP A 226 -6.24 13.42 16.48
CA ASP A 226 -6.37 14.41 15.42
C ASP A 226 -5.11 15.26 15.26
N PHE A 227 -4.65 15.39 14.02
CA PHE A 227 -3.74 16.47 13.65
C PHE A 227 -4.48 17.78 13.88
N SER A 228 -3.78 18.77 14.46
CA SER A 228 -4.32 20.13 14.38
C SER A 228 -4.42 20.46 12.90
N HIS A 229 -5.48 21.11 12.42
CA HIS A 229 -5.65 21.52 11.00
C HIS A 229 -4.55 22.50 10.55
N SER A 230 -3.30 22.02 10.52
CA SER A 230 -2.11 22.82 10.44
C SER A 230 -1.78 22.95 8.98
N ASN A 231 -1.70 24.20 8.53
CA ASN A 231 -1.13 24.56 7.24
C ASN A 231 0.25 23.90 7.02
N ARG A 232 0.97 23.50 8.08
CA ARG A 232 2.26 22.80 8.00
C ARG A 232 2.16 21.38 7.45
N MET A 233 1.13 20.63 7.85
CA MET A 233 0.92 19.28 7.31
C MET A 233 0.59 19.37 5.83
N MET A 234 -0.30 20.30 5.47
CA MET A 234 -0.65 20.57 4.08
C MET A 234 0.55 21.04 3.26
N ASP A 235 1.38 21.92 3.83
CA ASP A 235 2.60 22.39 3.18
C ASP A 235 3.60 21.26 2.95
N MET A 236 3.77 20.36 3.92
CA MET A 236 4.60 19.16 3.76
C MET A 236 4.06 18.24 2.65
N MET A 237 2.76 17.96 2.64
CA MET A 237 2.13 17.15 1.59
C MET A 237 2.29 17.80 0.22
N HIS A 238 2.09 19.12 0.13
CA HIS A 238 2.29 19.88 -1.08
C HIS A 238 3.75 19.79 -1.56
N HIS A 239 4.73 19.92 -0.66
CA HIS A 239 6.15 19.77 -1.00
C HIS A 239 6.48 18.37 -1.54
N MET A 240 5.94 17.32 -0.93
CA MET A 240 6.09 15.94 -1.41
C MET A 240 5.45 15.76 -2.79
N TRP A 241 4.38 16.51 -3.08
CA TRP A 241 3.62 16.45 -4.34
C TRP A 241 4.24 17.21 -5.51
N ILE A 242 4.89 18.33 -5.26
CA ILE A 242 5.55 19.11 -6.32
C ILE A 242 6.95 18.59 -6.62
N ASN A 243 7.53 17.80 -5.70
CA ASN A 243 8.81 17.15 -5.90
C ASN A 243 8.63 15.87 -6.73
N LYS A 244 9.00 15.94 -8.02
CA LYS A 244 8.83 14.86 -9.00
C LYS A 244 9.34 13.49 -8.52
N GLU A 245 10.48 13.43 -7.85
CA GLU A 245 11.06 12.17 -7.36
C GLU A 245 10.19 11.59 -6.24
N MET A 246 9.88 12.41 -5.21
CA MET A 246 9.03 11.97 -4.09
C MET A 246 7.62 11.59 -4.53
N THR A 247 7.06 12.34 -5.47
CA THR A 247 5.72 12.11 -6.00
C THR A 247 5.66 10.77 -6.73
N THR A 248 6.72 10.42 -7.47
CA THR A 248 6.77 9.13 -8.19
C THR A 248 6.77 7.97 -7.21
N ASP A 249 7.63 8.00 -6.19
CA ASP A 249 7.71 6.96 -5.15
C ASP A 249 6.39 6.84 -4.36
N MET A 250 5.78 7.98 -4.04
CA MET A 250 4.51 8.01 -3.33
C MET A 250 3.36 7.46 -4.16
N HIS A 251 3.27 7.82 -5.45
CA HIS A 251 2.27 7.28 -6.36
C HIS A 251 2.43 5.78 -6.55
N GLU A 252 3.65 5.32 -6.75
CA GLU A 252 3.95 3.90 -6.88
C GLU A 252 3.56 3.15 -5.60
N PHE A 253 3.86 3.70 -4.43
CA PHE A 253 3.48 3.14 -3.15
C PHE A 253 1.94 3.03 -3.00
N MET A 254 1.20 4.06 -3.41
CA MET A 254 -0.26 4.03 -3.40
C MET A 254 -0.82 2.96 -4.33
N LEU A 255 -0.31 2.85 -5.57
CA LEU A 255 -0.76 1.88 -6.57
C LEU A 255 -0.39 0.42 -6.22
N LYS A 256 0.65 0.22 -5.40
CA LYS A 256 1.05 -1.11 -4.92
C LYS A 256 0.12 -1.70 -3.86
N ASN A 257 -0.63 -0.87 -3.13
CA ASN A 257 -1.49 -1.34 -2.03
C ASN A 257 -2.99 -1.19 -2.38
N PRO A 258 -3.67 -2.29 -2.71
CA PRO A 258 -5.10 -2.31 -3.01
C PRO A 258 -5.99 -1.79 -1.88
N SER A 259 -5.58 -1.95 -0.62
CA SER A 259 -6.36 -1.45 0.52
C SER A 259 -6.41 0.09 0.52
N HIS A 260 -5.32 0.75 0.12
CA HIS A 260 -5.33 2.20 -0.06
C HIS A 260 -6.26 2.60 -1.20
N MET A 261 -6.24 1.86 -2.32
CA MET A 261 -7.13 2.11 -3.44
C MET A 261 -8.61 1.94 -3.05
N ALA A 262 -8.95 0.93 -2.23
CA ALA A 262 -10.31 0.76 -1.72
C ALA A 262 -10.80 2.00 -0.93
N GLN A 263 -9.96 2.53 -0.04
CA GLN A 263 -10.28 3.72 0.75
C GLN A 263 -10.40 4.96 -0.14
N MET A 264 -9.50 5.11 -1.10
CA MET A 264 -9.52 6.21 -2.05
C MET A 264 -10.75 6.21 -2.95
N SER A 265 -11.14 5.04 -3.46
CA SER A 265 -12.28 4.89 -4.36
C SER A 265 -13.58 5.40 -3.73
N GLN A 266 -13.74 5.33 -2.40
CA GLN A 266 -14.92 5.89 -1.73
C GLN A 266 -15.11 7.39 -1.94
N GLN A 267 -14.03 8.14 -2.19
CA GLN A 267 -14.07 9.60 -2.33
C GLN A 267 -13.69 10.08 -3.74
N MET A 268 -12.96 9.27 -4.50
CA MET A 268 -12.34 9.69 -5.75
C MET A 268 -12.63 8.78 -6.96
N MET A 269 -13.49 7.77 -6.80
CA MET A 269 -13.78 6.83 -7.88
C MET A 269 -14.22 7.51 -9.18
N GLY A 270 -15.18 8.44 -9.13
CA GLY A 270 -15.69 9.12 -10.33
C GLY A 270 -14.58 9.79 -11.15
N PRO A 271 -13.83 10.77 -10.58
CA PRO A 271 -12.69 11.37 -11.26
C PRO A 271 -11.64 10.35 -11.72
N MET A 272 -11.26 9.39 -10.87
CA MET A 272 -10.27 8.38 -11.20
C MET A 272 -10.68 7.55 -12.42
N LEU A 273 -11.89 6.98 -12.38
CA LEU A 273 -12.44 6.20 -13.48
C LEU A 273 -12.61 7.04 -14.73
N GLY A 274 -13.04 8.31 -14.63
CA GLY A 274 -13.16 9.20 -15.79
C GLY A 274 -11.85 9.29 -16.58
N PHE A 275 -10.76 9.65 -15.89
CA PHE A 275 -9.43 9.70 -16.51
C PHE A 275 -8.98 8.36 -17.11
N MET A 276 -9.27 7.25 -16.43
CA MET A 276 -8.89 5.92 -16.91
C MET A 276 -9.72 5.48 -18.13
N MET A 277 -11.00 5.79 -18.14
CA MET A 277 -11.93 5.47 -19.22
C MET A 277 -11.73 6.39 -20.44
N ASP A 278 -11.23 7.61 -20.26
CA ASP A 278 -10.85 8.52 -21.34
C ASP A 278 -9.57 8.07 -22.07
N ASP A 279 -8.69 7.33 -21.40
CA ASP A 279 -7.48 6.78 -22.00
C ASP A 279 -7.78 5.46 -22.74
N VAL A 280 -7.58 5.46 -24.06
CA VAL A 280 -7.93 4.32 -24.92
C VAL A 280 -7.23 3.02 -24.51
N ASP A 281 -5.93 3.07 -24.24
CA ASP A 281 -5.16 1.85 -23.94
C ASP A 281 -5.54 1.28 -22.58
N LEU A 282 -5.79 2.17 -21.60
CA LEU A 282 -6.14 1.76 -20.26
C LEU A 282 -7.59 1.28 -20.19
N ARG A 283 -8.50 1.92 -20.93
CA ARG A 283 -9.89 1.51 -21.07
C ARG A 283 -10.00 0.07 -21.58
N GLU A 284 -9.25 -0.30 -22.62
CA GLU A 284 -9.24 -1.68 -23.12
C GLU A 284 -8.74 -2.67 -22.04
N GLN A 285 -7.65 -2.34 -21.35
CA GLN A 285 -7.13 -3.18 -20.26
C GLN A 285 -8.13 -3.32 -19.10
N MET A 286 -8.84 -2.26 -18.75
CA MET A 286 -9.91 -2.31 -17.75
C MET A 286 -11.02 -3.27 -18.19
N ILE A 287 -11.45 -3.20 -19.46
CA ILE A 287 -12.45 -4.11 -20.03
C ILE A 287 -11.98 -5.55 -19.91
N ASP A 288 -10.76 -5.86 -20.31
CA ASP A 288 -10.22 -7.21 -20.20
C ASP A 288 -10.22 -7.74 -18.77
N LEU A 289 -9.80 -6.94 -17.79
CA LEU A 289 -9.84 -7.30 -16.37
C LEU A 289 -11.28 -7.55 -15.89
N MET A 290 -12.21 -6.65 -16.19
CA MET A 290 -13.61 -6.81 -15.78
C MET A 290 -14.25 -8.06 -16.36
N LEU A 291 -13.93 -8.39 -17.61
CA LEU A 291 -14.42 -9.60 -18.30
C LEU A 291 -13.91 -10.90 -17.66
N GLU A 292 -12.82 -10.85 -16.87
CA GLU A 292 -12.35 -11.98 -16.08
C GLU A 292 -13.09 -12.12 -14.74
N HIS A 293 -13.77 -11.07 -14.27
CA HIS A 293 -14.46 -11.07 -12.99
C HIS A 293 -15.95 -11.45 -13.13
N GLN A 294 -16.27 -12.73 -12.99
CA GLN A 294 -17.62 -13.27 -13.25
C GLN A 294 -18.75 -12.55 -12.49
N GLU A 295 -18.57 -12.22 -11.22
CA GLU A 295 -19.60 -11.49 -10.46
C GLU A 295 -19.84 -10.08 -10.99
N PHE A 296 -18.78 -9.42 -11.47
CA PHE A 296 -18.89 -8.08 -12.03
C PHE A 296 -19.73 -8.13 -13.30
N MET A 297 -19.41 -9.10 -14.15
CA MET A 297 -20.16 -9.40 -15.37
C MET A 297 -21.63 -9.72 -15.10
N ASN A 298 -21.90 -10.54 -14.08
CA ASN A 298 -23.28 -10.86 -13.70
C ASN A 298 -24.03 -9.61 -13.22
N SER A 299 -23.37 -8.70 -12.49
CA SER A 299 -23.98 -7.47 -11.98
C SER A 299 -24.46 -6.56 -13.12
N ILE A 300 -23.63 -6.37 -14.15
CA ILE A 300 -24.01 -5.57 -15.33
C ILE A 300 -25.14 -6.22 -16.13
N ARG A 301 -25.16 -7.55 -16.27
CA ARG A 301 -26.19 -8.27 -17.04
C ARG A 301 -27.57 -8.19 -16.40
N HIS A 302 -27.66 -8.40 -15.09
CA HIS A 302 -28.94 -8.60 -14.40
C HIS A 302 -29.68 -7.29 -14.09
N GLU A 303 -29.00 -6.15 -13.98
CA GLU A 303 -29.68 -4.85 -13.83
C GLU A 303 -30.51 -4.45 -15.06
N ASN A 304 -30.15 -4.90 -16.26
CA ASN A 304 -30.94 -4.60 -17.46
C ASN A 304 -32.29 -5.35 -17.51
N GLN A 305 -32.51 -6.34 -16.63
CA GLN A 305 -33.73 -7.14 -16.59
C GLN A 305 -34.81 -6.56 -15.66
N THR A 306 -34.47 -5.64 -14.75
CA THR A 306 -35.42 -5.04 -13.80
C THR A 306 -36.08 -3.75 -14.29
N LEU A 307 -35.70 -3.26 -15.47
CA LEU A 307 -36.21 -2.03 -16.10
C LEU A 307 -37.14 -2.26 -17.31
N ASN A 308 -37.47 -3.52 -17.61
CA ASN A 308 -38.52 -3.91 -18.58
C ASN A 308 -39.72 -4.58 -17.89
#